data_AF-A0A941MEI9-F1
#
_entry.id   AF-A0A941MEI9-F1
#
_cell.length_a   1.000
_cell.length_b   1.000
_cell.length_c   1.000
_cell.angle_alpha   90.00
_cell.angle_beta   90.00
_cell.angle_gamma   90.00
#
_symmetry.space_group_name_H-M   'P 1'
#
loop_
_entity.id
_entity.type
_entity.pdbx_description
1 polymer ?
#
loop_
_entity_poly.entity_id
_entity_poly.type
_entity_poly.pdbx_seq_one_letter_code
_entity_poly.pdbx_strand_id
1 'polypeptide(L)'
;DTAGPETLRFGIEHSRNQMTARLAQDLGMPIITEYAKRFGIYDDLLPVLSMSLGAGETTLLRMATGYSMLANGGKEVTATLIDRIQDRYGHTIWRHDERQCMGCMADRWANQPEPQLVDSRRQVIDPLTAYQMTHIMEGVVQRGTGKVLSALNRPIAGKTGTTNEEKDVWFMGYTPTMVVGVYIGYDIPKPLGKGNTGGAIAAPIFGEFVKDALGDTPPAPFRVPPGIKFVRVDLKTGLRASADDPNTIMEAFKPDEEPDDAYSMIGVNGMTADASSSMAPPVNERVARPAPPISRPDSGSLTPNGLW
;
A
#
# COMPACT_ATOMS: atom_id res chain seq x y z
N ASP A 1 11.68 -21.72 -7.49
CA ASP A 1 12.19 -20.61 -6.66
C ASP A 1 11.35 -20.53 -5.39
N THR A 2 11.91 -20.97 -4.26
CA THR A 2 11.15 -21.41 -3.08
C THR A 2 11.71 -20.77 -1.81
N ALA A 3 11.28 -19.53 -1.52
CA ALA A 3 11.65 -18.83 -0.29
C ALA A 3 11.10 -19.52 0.98
N GLY A 4 9.91 -20.14 0.86
CA GLY A 4 9.18 -20.74 1.98
C GLY A 4 8.04 -19.84 2.45
N PRO A 5 7.60 -19.97 3.71
CA PRO A 5 6.80 -18.94 4.39
C PRO A 5 7.64 -17.68 4.57
N GLU A 6 7.08 -16.53 4.19
CA GLU A 6 7.71 -15.21 4.24
C GLU A 6 6.63 -14.14 4.56
N THR A 7 7.01 -12.99 5.10
CA THR A 7 6.07 -11.92 5.45
C THR A 7 5.39 -11.29 4.23
N LEU A 8 4.17 -10.74 4.41
CA LEU A 8 3.50 -9.98 3.34
C LEU A 8 4.35 -8.79 2.85
N ARG A 9 5.07 -8.13 3.78
CA ARG A 9 6.13 -7.15 3.46
C ARG A 9 7.14 -7.71 2.48
N PHE A 10 7.79 -8.84 2.79
CA PHE A 10 8.78 -9.47 1.91
C PHE A 10 8.20 -9.78 0.52
N GLY A 11 6.93 -10.22 0.47
CA GLY A 11 6.19 -10.45 -0.79
C GLY A 11 6.10 -9.22 -1.69
N ILE A 12 5.83 -8.04 -1.13
CA ILE A 12 5.80 -6.76 -1.86
C ILE A 12 7.22 -6.27 -2.19
N GLU A 13 8.14 -6.28 -1.22
CA GLU A 13 9.54 -5.85 -1.37
C GLU A 13 10.25 -6.58 -2.52
N HIS A 14 10.04 -7.90 -2.62
CA HIS A 14 10.69 -8.77 -3.61
C HIS A 14 9.77 -9.17 -4.77
N SER A 15 8.60 -8.52 -4.92
CA SER A 15 7.66 -8.73 -6.03
C SER A 15 7.28 -10.21 -6.27
N ARG A 16 6.96 -10.94 -5.21
CA ARG A 16 6.82 -12.41 -5.21
C ARG A 16 5.48 -12.86 -5.80
N ASN A 17 5.39 -12.95 -7.13
CA ASN A 17 4.17 -13.34 -7.88
C ASN A 17 3.37 -14.52 -7.27
N GLN A 18 4.04 -15.56 -6.76
CA GLN A 18 3.37 -16.70 -6.12
C GLN A 18 2.66 -16.35 -4.79
N MET A 19 3.16 -15.37 -4.04
CA MET A 19 2.51 -14.88 -2.82
C MET A 19 1.31 -13.99 -3.20
N THR A 20 1.47 -13.11 -4.19
CA THR A 20 0.39 -12.25 -4.70
C THR A 20 -0.79 -13.07 -5.23
N ALA A 21 -0.52 -14.10 -6.03
CA ALA A 21 -1.57 -14.97 -6.59
C ALA A 21 -2.30 -15.79 -5.51
N ARG A 22 -1.60 -16.24 -4.45
CA ARG A 22 -2.21 -16.92 -3.30
C ARG A 22 -3.11 -15.96 -2.51
N LEU A 23 -2.58 -14.80 -2.13
CA LEU A 23 -3.37 -13.78 -1.42
C LEU A 23 -4.62 -13.36 -2.23
N ALA A 24 -4.52 -13.28 -3.55
CA ALA A 24 -5.67 -13.00 -4.44
C ALA A 24 -6.67 -14.17 -4.54
N GLN A 25 -6.22 -15.41 -4.37
CA GLN A 25 -7.08 -16.60 -4.28
C GLN A 25 -7.77 -16.69 -2.92
N ASP A 26 -7.04 -16.38 -1.83
CA ASP A 26 -7.54 -16.45 -0.44
C ASP A 26 -8.53 -15.31 -0.13
N LEU A 27 -8.27 -14.10 -0.64
CA LEU A 27 -9.15 -12.93 -0.51
C LEU A 27 -10.33 -12.96 -1.50
N GLY A 28 -10.12 -13.56 -2.68
CA GLY A 28 -11.08 -13.57 -3.78
C GLY A 28 -10.99 -12.32 -4.68
N MET A 29 -10.93 -12.57 -5.99
CA MET A 29 -10.83 -11.52 -7.02
C MET A 29 -11.91 -10.42 -6.96
N PRO A 30 -13.19 -10.66 -6.59
CA PRO A 30 -14.20 -9.60 -6.54
C PRO A 30 -13.86 -8.44 -5.59
N ILE A 31 -13.09 -8.68 -4.52
CA ILE A 31 -12.62 -7.61 -3.62
C ILE A 31 -11.51 -6.80 -4.32
N ILE A 32 -10.62 -7.47 -5.06
CA ILE A 32 -9.53 -6.82 -5.80
C ILE A 32 -10.07 -5.94 -6.92
N THR A 33 -11.11 -6.37 -7.63
CA THR A 33 -11.73 -5.56 -8.70
C THR A 33 -12.49 -4.35 -8.15
N GLU A 34 -13.12 -4.47 -6.96
CA GLU A 34 -13.73 -3.36 -6.21
C GLU A 34 -12.69 -2.27 -5.87
N TYR A 35 -11.57 -2.65 -5.26
CA TYR A 35 -10.47 -1.73 -4.97
C TYR A 35 -9.84 -1.13 -6.23
N ALA A 36 -9.60 -1.94 -7.27
CA ALA A 36 -9.05 -1.48 -8.54
C ALA A 36 -9.91 -0.37 -9.20
N LYS A 37 -11.24 -0.47 -9.04
CA LYS A 37 -12.21 0.54 -9.47
C LYS A 37 -12.25 1.76 -8.54
N ARG A 38 -12.19 1.56 -7.22
CA ARG A 38 -12.13 2.66 -6.23
C ARG A 38 -10.93 3.59 -6.38
N PHE A 39 -9.77 3.03 -6.76
CA PHE A 39 -8.55 3.77 -7.08
C PHE A 39 -8.53 4.36 -8.51
N GLY A 40 -9.57 4.10 -9.31
CA GLY A 40 -9.66 4.58 -10.70
C GLY A 40 -8.64 3.96 -11.65
N ILE A 41 -8.03 2.81 -11.31
CA ILE A 41 -6.99 2.19 -12.17
C ILE A 41 -7.64 1.47 -13.36
N TYR A 42 -8.80 0.84 -13.14
CA TYR A 42 -9.62 0.18 -14.16
C TYR A 42 -11.10 0.49 -13.94
N ASP A 43 -11.91 0.60 -15.00
CA ASP A 43 -13.37 0.86 -14.88
C ASP A 43 -14.17 -0.43 -14.73
N ASP A 44 -13.72 -1.49 -15.41
CA ASP A 44 -14.13 -2.87 -15.22
C ASP A 44 -12.87 -3.74 -15.34
N LEU A 45 -12.64 -4.63 -14.37
CA LEU A 45 -11.46 -5.48 -14.31
C LEU A 45 -11.95 -6.92 -14.16
N LEU A 46 -11.53 -7.80 -15.08
CA LEU A 46 -11.96 -9.19 -15.07
C LEU A 46 -11.55 -9.88 -13.75
N PRO A 47 -12.46 -10.55 -13.02
CA PRO A 47 -12.17 -11.16 -11.72
C PRO A 47 -11.42 -12.50 -11.84
N VAL A 48 -10.27 -12.50 -12.53
CA VAL A 48 -9.43 -13.66 -12.81
C VAL A 48 -8.02 -13.47 -12.24
N LEU A 49 -7.40 -14.55 -11.73
CA LEU A 49 -6.15 -14.49 -10.99
C LEU A 49 -4.96 -13.88 -11.76
N SER A 50 -4.97 -13.91 -13.10
CA SER A 50 -3.95 -13.24 -13.92
C SER A 50 -3.93 -11.72 -13.72
N MET A 51 -5.06 -11.09 -13.37
CA MET A 51 -5.11 -9.66 -13.06
C MET A 51 -4.34 -9.31 -11.77
N SER A 52 -4.24 -10.25 -10.81
CA SER A 52 -3.37 -10.07 -9.62
C SER A 52 -1.87 -10.01 -9.96
N LEU A 53 -1.50 -10.42 -11.18
CA LEU A 53 -0.13 -10.37 -11.71
C LEU A 53 0.07 -9.24 -12.73
N GLY A 54 -0.89 -8.32 -12.87
CA GLY A 54 -0.78 -7.16 -13.77
C GLY A 54 -1.11 -7.45 -15.24
N ALA A 55 -1.90 -8.48 -15.55
CA ALA A 55 -2.30 -8.82 -16.92
C ALA A 55 -3.35 -7.89 -17.56
N GLY A 56 -3.74 -6.80 -16.89
CA GLY A 56 -4.74 -5.83 -17.37
C GLY A 56 -4.10 -4.52 -17.80
N GLU A 57 -4.47 -4.01 -18.97
CA GLU A 57 -3.94 -2.78 -19.54
C GLU A 57 -4.55 -1.52 -18.89
N THR A 58 -3.70 -0.53 -18.58
CA THR A 58 -4.12 0.77 -18.04
C THR A 58 -3.09 1.85 -18.40
N THR A 59 -3.41 3.13 -18.18
CA THR A 59 -2.52 4.25 -18.53
C THR A 59 -1.64 4.70 -17.37
N LEU A 60 -0.46 5.24 -17.69
CA LEU A 60 0.46 5.81 -16.70
C LEU A 60 -0.20 6.90 -15.84
N LEU A 61 -1.12 7.68 -16.41
CA LEU A 61 -1.87 8.70 -15.67
C LEU A 61 -2.82 8.08 -14.64
N ARG A 62 -3.54 7.00 -14.98
CA ARG A 62 -4.42 6.28 -14.03
C ARG A 62 -3.60 5.62 -12.91
N MET A 63 -2.45 5.03 -13.24
CA MET A 63 -1.50 4.50 -12.25
C MET A 63 -0.96 5.59 -11.31
N ALA A 64 -0.51 6.73 -11.85
CA ALA A 64 -0.03 7.86 -11.04
C ALA A 64 -1.12 8.45 -10.15
N THR A 65 -2.37 8.49 -10.63
CA THR A 65 -3.54 8.90 -9.85
C THR A 65 -3.80 7.95 -8.68
N GLY A 66 -3.80 6.63 -8.93
CA GLY A 66 -3.96 5.62 -7.88
C GLY A 66 -2.85 5.67 -6.82
N TYR A 67 -1.59 5.82 -7.22
CA TYR A 67 -0.47 6.02 -6.28
C TYR A 67 -0.58 7.34 -5.50
N SER A 68 -1.17 8.38 -6.10
CA SER A 68 -1.44 9.65 -5.41
C SER A 68 -2.51 9.52 -4.32
N MET A 69 -3.47 8.59 -4.46
CA MET A 69 -4.42 8.26 -3.39
C MET A 69 -3.76 7.48 -2.23
N LEU A 70 -2.69 6.72 -2.49
CA LEU A 70 -1.88 6.12 -1.41
C LEU A 70 -1.06 7.19 -0.70
N ALA A 71 -0.29 7.97 -1.45
CA ALA A 71 0.62 8.99 -0.95
C ALA A 71 -0.04 10.07 -0.08
N ASN A 72 -1.31 10.41 -0.36
CA ASN A 72 -2.03 11.46 0.34
C ASN A 72 -2.82 10.98 1.59
N GLY A 73 -2.73 9.71 1.97
CA GLY A 73 -3.46 9.14 3.11
C GLY A 73 -4.88 8.64 2.76
N GLY A 74 -5.10 8.14 1.54
CA GLY A 74 -6.35 7.47 1.15
C GLY A 74 -7.46 8.38 0.61
N LYS A 75 -7.17 9.64 0.29
CA LYS A 75 -8.13 10.59 -0.31
C LYS A 75 -8.19 10.44 -1.83
N GLU A 76 -9.39 10.59 -2.38
CA GLU A 76 -9.63 10.60 -3.83
C GLU A 76 -8.82 11.70 -4.53
N VAL A 77 -8.30 11.38 -5.72
CA VAL A 77 -7.57 12.29 -6.59
C VAL A 77 -8.19 12.18 -7.98
N THR A 78 -8.51 13.32 -8.58
CA THR A 78 -8.83 13.43 -9.99
C THR A 78 -7.65 14.13 -10.65
N ALA A 79 -6.97 13.49 -11.61
CA ALA A 79 -5.87 14.15 -12.30
C ALA A 79 -6.38 15.30 -13.18
N THR A 80 -5.66 16.41 -13.19
CA THR A 80 -5.89 17.55 -14.09
C THR A 80 -4.57 18.03 -14.71
N LEU A 81 -4.68 18.78 -15.80
CA LEU A 81 -3.61 19.62 -16.36
C LEU A 81 -3.95 21.13 -16.22
N ILE A 82 -5.20 21.45 -15.85
CA ILE A 82 -5.71 22.83 -15.75
C ILE A 82 -6.17 23.03 -14.30
N ASP A 83 -5.61 24.03 -13.61
CA ASP A 83 -6.02 24.37 -12.24
C ASP A 83 -7.16 25.39 -12.20
N ARG A 84 -7.21 26.31 -13.19
CA ARG A 84 -8.12 27.46 -13.20
C ARG A 84 -8.33 27.98 -14.63
N ILE A 85 -9.55 28.42 -14.91
CA ILE A 85 -9.92 29.16 -16.13
C ILE A 85 -10.49 30.51 -15.69
N GLN A 86 -10.00 31.60 -16.30
CA GLN A 86 -10.42 32.97 -16.01
C GLN A 86 -10.87 33.69 -17.29
N ASP A 87 -11.73 34.70 -17.13
CA ASP A 87 -12.12 35.60 -18.21
C ASP A 87 -11.14 36.77 -18.40
N ARG A 88 -11.43 37.64 -19.37
CA ARG A 88 -10.62 38.83 -19.70
C ARG A 88 -10.57 39.90 -18.59
N TYR A 89 -11.34 39.76 -17.51
CA TYR A 89 -11.39 40.65 -16.35
C TYR A 89 -10.79 39.99 -15.10
N GLY A 90 -10.33 38.73 -15.20
CA GLY A 90 -9.81 37.95 -14.09
C GLY A 90 -10.86 37.21 -13.26
N HIS A 91 -12.14 37.24 -13.64
CA HIS A 91 -13.18 36.45 -12.97
C HIS A 91 -12.94 34.95 -13.22
N THR A 92 -13.19 34.10 -12.22
CA THR A 92 -12.92 32.65 -12.32
C THR A 92 -14.14 31.93 -12.88
N ILE A 93 -14.03 31.42 -14.11
CA ILE A 93 -15.07 30.62 -14.75
C ILE A 93 -15.09 29.20 -14.18
N TRP A 94 -13.89 28.65 -13.90
CA TRP A 94 -13.73 27.30 -13.36
C TRP A 94 -12.42 27.17 -12.57
N ARG A 95 -12.38 26.26 -11.59
CA ARG A 95 -11.21 25.92 -10.78
C ARG A 95 -11.27 24.43 -10.44
N HIS A 96 -10.14 23.72 -10.52
CA HIS A 96 -10.07 22.28 -10.21
C HIS A 96 -10.18 22.01 -8.70
N ASP A 97 -9.45 22.77 -7.88
CA ASP A 97 -9.44 22.57 -6.44
C ASP A 97 -10.71 23.18 -5.82
N GLU A 98 -11.70 22.35 -5.49
CA GLU A 98 -12.95 22.79 -4.86
C GLU A 98 -12.86 22.95 -3.33
N ARG A 99 -11.69 22.69 -2.71
CA ARG A 99 -11.53 22.78 -1.25
C ARG A 99 -11.84 24.19 -0.73
N GLN A 100 -12.55 24.23 0.40
CA GLN A 100 -12.95 25.48 1.04
C GLN A 100 -11.87 25.96 2.00
N CYS A 101 -11.58 27.26 1.98
CA CYS A 101 -10.62 27.89 2.89
C CYS A 101 -11.27 29.10 3.58
N MET A 102 -11.95 28.85 4.71
CA MET A 102 -12.69 29.89 5.43
C MET A 102 -11.79 31.05 5.91
N GLY A 103 -10.52 30.79 6.19
CA GLY A 103 -9.55 31.80 6.63
C GLY A 103 -8.66 32.42 5.53
N CYS A 104 -8.80 32.03 4.26
CA CYS A 104 -7.93 32.56 3.19
C CYS A 104 -8.27 34.00 2.76
N MET A 105 -9.37 34.58 3.26
CA MET A 105 -9.82 35.94 2.93
C MET A 105 -9.36 36.97 3.97
N ALA A 106 -8.08 36.94 4.35
CA ALA A 106 -7.48 37.88 5.28
C ALA A 106 -6.67 38.95 4.53
N ASP A 107 -7.10 40.21 4.61
CA ASP A 107 -6.46 41.34 3.91
C ASP A 107 -4.99 41.58 4.30
N ARG A 108 -4.58 41.08 5.46
CA ARG A 108 -3.20 41.16 5.98
C ARG A 108 -2.89 40.07 6.99
N TRP A 109 -1.60 39.86 7.23
CA TRP A 109 -1.13 39.15 8.42
C TRP A 109 -1.35 40.01 9.68
N ALA A 110 -1.86 39.39 10.73
CA ALA A 110 -2.20 39.96 12.02
C ALA A 110 -1.98 38.95 13.18
N ASN A 111 -1.08 37.97 12.99
CA ASN A 111 -0.83 36.83 13.88
C ASN A 111 -2.06 35.91 14.09
N GLN A 112 -2.93 35.79 13.08
CA GLN A 112 -3.93 34.71 13.01
C GLN A 112 -3.24 33.33 12.81
N PRO A 113 -3.87 32.21 13.21
CA PRO A 113 -3.40 30.89 12.80
C PRO A 113 -3.46 30.72 11.27
N GLU A 114 -2.63 29.82 10.73
CA GLU A 114 -2.67 29.45 9.31
C GLU A 114 -4.06 28.90 8.93
N PRO A 115 -4.64 29.34 7.79
CA PRO A 115 -6.00 28.97 7.43
C PRO A 115 -6.06 27.53 6.92
N GLN A 116 -6.83 26.69 7.59
CA GLN A 116 -6.96 25.28 7.21
C GLN A 116 -7.86 25.11 5.98
N LEU A 117 -7.39 24.31 5.02
CA LEU A 117 -8.19 23.83 3.89
C LEU A 117 -9.11 22.70 4.36
N VAL A 118 -10.42 22.85 4.14
CA VAL A 118 -11.40 21.80 4.40
C VAL A 118 -11.34 20.79 3.25
N ASP A 119 -10.74 19.62 3.52
CA ASP A 119 -10.60 18.53 2.55
C ASP A 119 -11.81 17.59 2.57
N SER A 120 -12.84 18.00 1.82
CA SER A 120 -14.10 17.27 1.63
C SER A 120 -13.99 16.05 0.69
N ARG A 121 -12.80 15.74 0.14
CA ARG A 121 -12.64 14.63 -0.82
C ARG A 121 -12.99 13.29 -0.19
N ARG A 122 -13.59 12.41 -1.01
CA ARG A 122 -14.00 11.05 -0.63
C ARG A 122 -12.82 10.27 -0.05
N GLN A 123 -13.09 9.50 1.00
CA GLN A 123 -12.12 8.55 1.53
C GLN A 123 -12.19 7.27 0.68
N VAL A 124 -11.11 6.95 -0.03
CA VAL A 124 -10.99 5.79 -0.92
C VAL A 124 -10.53 4.56 -0.13
N ILE A 125 -9.53 4.74 0.73
CA ILE A 125 -9.09 3.74 1.73
C ILE A 125 -8.85 4.41 3.09
N ASP A 126 -8.84 3.62 4.16
CA ASP A 126 -8.47 4.10 5.50
C ASP A 126 -7.03 4.68 5.53
N PRO A 127 -6.79 5.84 6.19
CA PRO A 127 -5.46 6.44 6.28
C PRO A 127 -4.39 5.56 6.94
N LEU A 128 -4.76 4.73 7.93
CA LEU A 128 -3.80 3.84 8.61
C LEU A 128 -3.28 2.78 7.62
N THR A 129 -4.19 2.19 6.84
CA THR A 129 -3.91 1.25 5.75
C THR A 129 -3.09 1.91 4.64
N ALA A 130 -3.37 3.17 4.29
CA ALA A 130 -2.57 3.93 3.33
C ALA A 130 -1.11 4.11 3.81
N TYR A 131 -0.91 4.45 5.08
CA TYR A 131 0.41 4.57 5.68
C TYR A 131 1.13 3.23 5.80
N GLN A 132 0.43 2.16 6.21
CA GLN A 132 1.00 0.81 6.28
C GLN A 132 1.51 0.34 4.91
N MET A 133 0.74 0.56 3.84
CA MET A 133 1.18 0.29 2.47
C MET A 133 2.34 1.19 2.02
N THR A 134 2.40 2.45 2.48
CA THR A 134 3.54 3.36 2.24
C THR A 134 4.81 2.80 2.86
N HIS A 135 4.78 2.45 4.16
CA HIS A 135 5.90 1.88 4.92
C HIS A 135 6.37 0.52 4.39
N ILE A 136 5.46 -0.29 3.82
CA ILE A 136 5.81 -1.51 3.09
C ILE A 136 6.56 -1.16 1.78
N MET A 137 6.07 -0.18 1.02
CA MET A 137 6.68 0.24 -0.24
C MET A 137 8.00 1.02 -0.09
N GLU A 138 8.26 1.68 1.04
CA GLU A 138 9.61 2.18 1.36
C GLU A 138 10.63 1.03 1.42
N GLY A 139 10.19 -0.15 1.87
CA GLY A 139 10.98 -1.36 1.88
C GLY A 139 11.43 -1.83 0.50
N VAL A 140 10.65 -1.58 -0.55
CA VAL A 140 11.04 -1.87 -1.94
C VAL A 140 12.28 -1.08 -2.35
N VAL A 141 12.44 0.14 -1.83
CA VAL A 141 13.60 1.02 -2.08
C VAL A 141 14.74 0.77 -1.09
N GLN A 142 14.46 0.39 0.15
CA GLN A 142 15.49 0.12 1.17
C GLN A 142 16.18 -1.26 0.98
N ARG A 143 15.40 -2.28 0.62
CA ARG A 143 15.83 -3.70 0.61
C ARG A 143 15.49 -4.43 -0.69
N GLY A 144 14.32 -4.14 -1.25
CA GLY A 144 13.70 -4.88 -2.35
C GLY A 144 14.12 -4.47 -3.78
N THR A 145 13.21 -4.64 -4.73
CA THR A 145 13.52 -4.50 -6.18
C THR A 145 13.85 -3.08 -6.65
N GLY A 146 13.58 -2.06 -5.84
CA GLY A 146 13.91 -0.64 -6.11
C GLY A 146 15.25 -0.17 -5.52
N LYS A 147 16.07 -1.08 -4.96
CA LYS A 147 17.23 -0.75 -4.11
C LYS A 147 18.24 0.25 -4.67
N VAL A 148 18.35 0.40 -5.98
CA VAL A 148 19.20 1.43 -6.62
C VAL A 148 18.87 2.86 -6.13
N LEU A 149 17.61 3.13 -5.77
CA LEU A 149 17.16 4.43 -5.28
C LEU A 149 17.58 4.75 -3.83
N SER A 150 18.04 3.77 -3.05
CA SER A 150 18.54 4.01 -1.69
C SER A 150 19.71 5.00 -1.64
N ALA A 151 20.51 5.09 -2.72
CA ALA A 151 21.62 6.03 -2.86
C ALA A 151 21.20 7.52 -2.80
N LEU A 152 19.91 7.83 -2.97
CA LEU A 152 19.38 9.19 -2.85
C LEU A 152 19.21 9.67 -1.39
N ASN A 153 19.35 8.78 -0.40
CA ASN A 153 19.22 9.09 1.04
C ASN A 153 17.95 9.89 1.40
N ARG A 154 16.84 9.61 0.71
CA ARG A 154 15.53 10.26 0.89
C ARG A 154 14.44 9.19 1.11
N PRO A 155 13.45 9.43 1.99
CA PRO A 155 12.24 8.60 2.08
C PRO A 155 11.50 8.57 0.73
N ILE A 156 11.45 7.38 0.13
CA ILE A 156 10.82 7.09 -1.15
C ILE A 156 10.08 5.77 -1.01
N ALA A 157 8.77 5.79 -1.23
CA ALA A 157 7.96 4.58 -1.37
C ALA A 157 7.75 4.31 -2.88
N GLY A 158 7.80 3.06 -3.31
CA GLY A 158 7.50 2.74 -4.70
C GLY A 158 7.46 1.25 -5.03
N LYS A 159 7.25 0.94 -6.31
CA LYS A 159 7.15 -0.42 -6.82
C LYS A 159 7.63 -0.52 -8.27
N THR A 160 8.49 -1.51 -8.53
CA THR A 160 8.86 -1.92 -9.89
C THR A 160 7.75 -2.75 -10.55
N GLY A 161 7.49 -2.51 -11.83
CA GLY A 161 6.75 -3.42 -12.72
C GLY A 161 7.63 -3.85 -13.89
N THR A 162 7.43 -5.07 -14.39
CA THR A 162 8.14 -5.62 -15.56
C THR A 162 7.25 -6.71 -16.16
N THR A 163 6.92 -6.62 -17.45
CA THR A 163 6.05 -7.59 -18.13
C THR A 163 6.84 -8.79 -18.65
N ASN A 164 6.13 -9.79 -19.15
CA ASN A 164 6.73 -10.98 -19.75
C ASN A 164 7.68 -10.60 -20.91
N GLU A 165 8.81 -11.30 -20.98
CA GLU A 165 9.89 -11.04 -21.96
C GLU A 165 10.50 -9.63 -21.88
N GLU A 166 10.32 -8.91 -20.76
CA GLU A 166 10.88 -7.55 -20.55
C GLU A 166 10.47 -6.58 -21.68
N LYS A 167 9.22 -6.68 -22.15
CA LYS A 167 8.64 -5.78 -23.18
C LYS A 167 8.35 -4.39 -22.63
N ASP A 168 7.90 -4.33 -21.38
CA ASP A 168 7.49 -3.13 -20.68
C ASP A 168 8.14 -3.09 -19.29
N VAL A 169 8.69 -1.94 -18.93
CA VAL A 169 9.20 -1.69 -17.58
C VAL A 169 8.57 -0.45 -16.98
N TRP A 170 8.26 -0.56 -15.69
CA TRP A 170 7.56 0.45 -14.92
C TRP A 170 8.28 0.71 -13.61
N PHE A 171 8.29 1.96 -13.17
CA PHE A 171 8.50 2.30 -11.77
C PHE A 171 7.46 3.33 -11.35
N MET A 172 6.60 2.95 -10.42
CA MET A 172 5.68 3.87 -9.75
C MET A 172 6.25 4.19 -8.38
N GLY A 173 6.54 5.45 -8.11
CA GLY A 173 7.13 5.86 -6.84
C GLY A 173 6.64 7.22 -6.38
N TYR A 174 6.90 7.53 -5.11
CA TYR A 174 6.54 8.80 -4.51
C TYR A 174 7.41 9.13 -3.31
N THR A 175 7.46 10.42 -3.04
CA THR A 175 7.98 11.07 -1.83
C THR A 175 6.79 11.67 -1.07
N PRO A 176 6.95 12.22 0.15
CA PRO A 176 5.83 12.83 0.88
C PRO A 176 5.16 14.02 0.18
N THR A 177 5.77 14.58 -0.88
CA THR A 177 5.30 15.77 -1.60
C THR A 177 4.99 15.56 -3.08
N MET A 178 5.43 14.44 -3.69
CA MET A 178 5.34 14.24 -5.14
C MET A 178 5.29 12.75 -5.51
N VAL A 179 4.41 12.41 -6.45
CA VAL A 179 4.25 11.08 -7.06
C VAL A 179 4.73 11.13 -8.50
N VAL A 180 5.51 10.13 -8.94
CA VAL A 180 6.05 10.04 -10.29
C VAL A 180 5.91 8.61 -10.80
N GLY A 181 5.38 8.47 -12.01
CA GLY A 181 5.36 7.21 -12.74
C GLY A 181 6.32 7.28 -13.93
N VAL A 182 7.14 6.25 -14.08
CA VAL A 182 8.00 6.03 -15.26
C VAL A 182 7.54 4.76 -15.95
N TYR A 183 7.31 4.85 -17.27
CA TYR A 183 7.04 3.71 -18.16
C TYR A 183 8.04 3.75 -19.32
N ILE A 184 8.52 2.58 -19.73
CA ILE A 184 9.34 2.41 -20.93
C ILE A 184 8.90 1.11 -21.63
N GLY A 185 8.65 1.22 -22.92
CA GLY A 185 8.30 0.14 -23.82
C GLY A 185 8.48 0.62 -25.27
N TYR A 186 8.03 -0.18 -26.23
CA TYR A 186 8.00 0.21 -27.65
C TYR A 186 6.56 0.24 -28.16
N ASP A 187 6.21 1.22 -28.99
CA ASP A 187 4.86 1.41 -29.57
C ASP A 187 4.33 0.14 -30.28
N ILE A 188 5.26 -0.66 -30.83
CA ILE A 188 5.03 -2.04 -31.25
C ILE A 188 5.76 -2.93 -30.24
N PRO A 189 5.06 -3.64 -29.33
CA PRO A 189 5.68 -4.35 -28.22
C PRO A 189 6.71 -5.40 -28.65
N LYS A 190 7.94 -5.22 -28.20
CA LYS A 190 9.08 -6.13 -28.40
C LYS A 190 9.99 -6.08 -27.16
N PRO A 191 10.75 -7.14 -26.84
CA PRO A 191 11.65 -7.16 -25.69
C PRO A 191 12.61 -5.97 -25.68
N LEU A 192 12.78 -5.32 -24.53
CA LEU A 192 13.78 -4.27 -24.31
C LEU A 192 15.21 -4.85 -24.29
N GLY A 193 15.36 -6.14 -24.01
CA GLY A 193 16.65 -6.85 -23.95
C GLY A 193 16.96 -7.39 -22.56
N LYS A 194 17.67 -8.53 -22.49
CA LYS A 194 17.79 -9.33 -21.26
C LYS A 194 18.34 -8.54 -20.07
N GLY A 195 17.56 -8.44 -19.00
CA GLY A 195 17.91 -7.75 -17.75
C GLY A 195 17.39 -6.31 -17.66
N ASN A 196 16.75 -5.80 -18.73
CA ASN A 196 16.13 -4.50 -18.76
C ASN A 196 14.80 -4.55 -18.01
N THR A 197 14.87 -4.39 -16.68
CA THR A 197 13.75 -4.46 -15.74
C THR A 197 13.37 -3.09 -15.16
N GLY A 198 12.22 -3.01 -14.48
CA GLY A 198 11.76 -1.80 -13.79
C GLY A 198 12.74 -1.29 -12.72
N GLY A 199 13.49 -2.19 -12.07
CA GLY A 199 14.56 -1.82 -11.14
C GLY A 199 15.87 -1.38 -11.81
N ALA A 200 16.09 -1.77 -13.07
CA ALA A 200 17.32 -1.52 -13.82
C ALA A 200 17.27 -0.28 -14.72
N ILE A 201 16.09 0.14 -15.21
CA ILE A 201 15.96 1.33 -16.07
C ILE A 201 14.94 2.34 -15.54
N ALA A 202 13.70 1.92 -15.25
CA ALA A 202 12.65 2.87 -14.86
C ALA A 202 12.92 3.50 -13.49
N ALA A 203 13.47 2.74 -12.53
CA ALA A 203 13.86 3.25 -11.21
C ALA A 203 15.02 4.27 -11.28
N PRO A 204 16.14 4.06 -12.00
CA PRO A 204 17.15 5.10 -12.22
C PRO A 204 16.59 6.42 -12.78
N ILE A 205 15.73 6.38 -13.80
CA ILE A 205 15.14 7.58 -14.41
C ILE A 205 14.23 8.32 -13.41
N PHE A 206 13.44 7.60 -12.61
CA PHE A 206 12.70 8.18 -11.49
C PHE A 206 13.66 8.86 -10.50
N GLY A 207 14.81 8.25 -10.22
CA GLY A 207 15.79 8.74 -9.27
C GLY A 207 16.50 10.03 -9.71
N GLU A 208 16.85 10.12 -10.99
CA GLU A 208 17.38 11.34 -11.61
C GLU A 208 16.34 12.47 -11.55
N PHE A 209 15.10 12.21 -11.96
CA PHE A 209 14.02 13.19 -11.88
C PHE A 209 13.75 13.67 -10.44
N VAL A 210 13.69 12.76 -9.46
CA VAL A 210 13.47 13.12 -8.04
C VAL A 210 14.67 13.87 -7.45
N LYS A 211 15.89 13.56 -7.86
CA LYS A 211 17.09 14.28 -7.46
C LYS A 211 17.07 15.72 -7.98
N ASP A 212 16.71 15.92 -9.25
CA ASP A 212 16.72 17.25 -9.86
C ASP A 212 15.51 18.09 -9.40
N ALA A 213 14.33 17.48 -9.24
CA ALA A 213 13.12 18.18 -8.80
C ALA A 213 13.09 18.52 -7.29
N LEU A 214 13.78 17.76 -6.44
CA LEU A 214 13.79 17.95 -4.98
C LEU A 214 15.19 18.20 -4.40
N GLY A 215 16.21 18.48 -5.22
CA GLY A 215 17.61 18.61 -4.79
C GLY A 215 17.82 19.58 -3.63
N ASP A 216 17.23 20.78 -3.73
CA ASP A 216 17.29 21.83 -2.70
C ASP A 216 16.26 21.65 -1.56
N THR A 217 15.34 20.67 -1.68
CA THR A 217 14.30 20.41 -0.67
C THR A 217 14.78 19.35 0.33
N PRO A 218 14.92 19.65 1.63
CA PRO A 218 15.36 18.67 2.64
C PRO A 218 14.53 17.36 2.61
N PRO A 219 15.15 16.19 2.81
CA PRO A 219 14.41 14.94 2.99
C PRO A 219 13.46 15.02 4.19
N ALA A 220 12.17 14.74 3.96
CA ALA A 220 11.15 14.63 4.98
C ALA A 220 10.64 13.18 5.07
N PRO A 221 10.26 12.67 6.26
CA PRO A 221 9.61 11.38 6.41
C PRO A 221 8.15 11.43 5.93
N PHE A 222 7.57 10.27 5.64
CA PHE A 222 6.12 10.16 5.40
C PHE A 222 5.34 10.48 6.68
N ARG A 223 4.23 11.22 6.53
CA ARG A 223 3.39 11.64 7.66
C ARG A 223 2.64 10.44 8.24
N VAL A 224 3.02 10.05 9.46
CA VAL A 224 2.31 9.03 10.24
C VAL A 224 0.91 9.54 10.61
N PRO A 225 -0.18 8.83 10.29
CA PRO A 225 -1.53 9.17 10.74
C PRO A 225 -1.73 8.76 12.22
N PRO A 226 -2.52 9.52 13.02
CA PRO A 226 -2.80 9.17 14.41
C PRO A 226 -3.46 7.79 14.53
N GLY A 227 -2.90 6.92 15.37
CA GLY A 227 -3.40 5.55 15.59
C GLY A 227 -2.43 4.45 15.13
N ILE A 228 -1.48 4.74 14.23
CA ILE A 228 -0.39 3.79 13.92
C ILE A 228 0.45 3.53 15.17
N LYS A 229 0.70 2.24 15.44
CA LYS A 229 1.65 1.77 16.44
C LYS A 229 2.86 1.17 15.73
N PHE A 230 4.07 1.49 16.20
CA PHE A 230 5.29 0.86 15.70
C PHE A 230 5.74 -0.25 16.65
N VAL A 231 5.85 -1.48 16.13
CA VAL A 231 6.25 -2.66 16.91
C VAL A 231 7.55 -3.22 16.33
N ARG A 232 8.48 -3.64 17.19
CA ARG A 232 9.69 -4.35 16.75
C ARG A 232 9.34 -5.79 16.39
N VAL A 233 9.56 -6.16 15.13
CA VAL A 233 9.34 -7.51 14.62
C VAL A 233 10.58 -8.04 13.90
N ASP A 234 10.76 -9.36 13.90
CA ASP A 234 11.72 -10.03 13.03
C ASP A 234 11.21 -9.98 11.57
N LEU A 235 12.08 -9.59 10.64
CA LEU A 235 11.75 -9.37 9.23
C LEU A 235 11.22 -10.61 8.49
N LYS A 236 11.58 -11.82 8.96
CA LYS A 236 11.29 -13.08 8.29
C LYS A 236 10.01 -13.76 8.78
N THR A 237 9.80 -13.78 10.09
CA THR A 237 8.64 -14.40 10.75
C THR A 237 7.48 -13.42 10.94
N GLY A 238 7.76 -12.11 11.05
CA GLY A 238 6.76 -11.09 11.41
C GLY A 238 6.33 -11.12 12.88
N LEU A 239 6.92 -11.98 13.71
CA LEU A 239 6.66 -12.05 15.14
C LEU A 239 7.39 -10.93 15.89
N ARG A 240 6.89 -10.57 17.07
CA ARG A 240 7.58 -9.63 17.99
C ARG A 240 8.97 -10.13 18.34
N ALA A 241 9.95 -9.22 18.35
CA ALA A 241 11.35 -9.56 18.53
C ALA A 241 12.05 -8.67 19.58
N SER A 242 13.10 -9.19 20.22
CA SER A 242 13.88 -8.46 21.23
C SER A 242 14.61 -7.25 20.62
N ALA A 243 15.02 -6.30 21.47
CA ALA A 243 15.89 -5.20 21.08
C ALA A 243 17.25 -5.68 20.55
N ASP A 244 17.71 -6.85 21.01
CA ASP A 244 19.02 -7.44 20.68
C ASP A 244 19.01 -8.30 19.39
N ASP A 245 17.84 -8.52 18.78
CA ASP A 245 17.71 -9.33 17.57
C ASP A 245 18.18 -8.53 16.33
N PRO A 246 19.21 -9.01 15.60
CA PRO A 246 19.81 -8.28 14.49
C PRO A 246 18.95 -8.24 13.22
N ASN A 247 17.90 -9.06 13.10
CA ASN A 247 17.06 -9.14 11.90
C ASN A 247 15.76 -8.33 12.03
N THR A 248 15.75 -7.29 12.86
CA THR A 248 14.53 -6.58 13.24
C THR A 248 14.22 -5.30 12.47
N ILE A 249 12.93 -5.01 12.34
CA ILE A 249 12.38 -3.77 11.82
C ILE A 249 11.34 -3.19 12.78
N MET A 250 11.19 -1.86 12.80
CA MET A 250 10.01 -1.21 13.38
C MET A 250 8.88 -1.25 12.34
N GLU A 251 7.97 -2.20 12.46
CA GLU A 251 6.84 -2.37 11.55
C GLU A 251 5.64 -1.54 12.00
N ALA A 252 4.87 -1.03 11.03
CA ALA A 252 3.70 -0.18 11.28
C ALA A 252 2.42 -1.01 11.31
N PHE A 253 1.74 -1.01 12.45
CA PHE A 253 0.46 -1.70 12.65
C PHE A 253 -0.68 -0.72 12.89
N LYS A 254 -1.87 -1.12 12.42
CA LYS A 254 -3.15 -0.55 12.85
C LYS A 254 -3.42 -0.94 14.31
N PRO A 255 -4.25 -0.18 15.05
CA PRO A 255 -4.71 -0.60 16.36
C PRO A 255 -5.34 -1.99 16.30
N ASP A 256 -4.88 -2.85 17.18
CA ASP A 256 -5.41 -4.18 17.47
C ASP A 256 -5.20 -5.18 16.31
N GLU A 257 -4.29 -4.83 15.39
CA GLU A 257 -3.69 -5.70 14.37
C GLU A 257 -2.18 -5.97 14.64
N GLU A 258 -1.67 -5.59 15.83
CA GLU A 258 -0.30 -5.94 16.23
C GLU A 258 -0.13 -7.47 16.34
N PRO A 259 1.05 -8.04 16.01
CA PRO A 259 1.31 -9.45 16.20
C PRO A 259 1.27 -9.83 17.68
N ASP A 260 0.82 -11.05 17.97
CA ASP A 260 0.90 -11.66 19.30
C ASP A 260 2.35 -11.69 19.81
N ASP A 261 2.52 -11.68 21.13
CA ASP A 261 3.79 -12.08 21.74
C ASP A 261 4.10 -13.55 21.38
N ALA A 262 5.37 -13.86 21.12
CA ALA A 262 5.77 -15.17 20.62
C ALA A 262 5.33 -16.29 21.58
N TYR A 263 4.41 -17.15 21.13
CA TYR A 263 3.79 -18.19 21.96
C TYR A 263 4.82 -19.16 22.55
N SER A 264 5.18 -18.95 23.82
CA SER A 264 5.75 -20.01 24.66
C SER A 264 4.66 -21.03 24.97
N MET A 265 4.40 -21.95 24.03
CA MET A 265 3.44 -23.04 24.24
C MET A 265 3.90 -23.92 25.41
N ILE A 266 3.15 -23.87 26.51
CA ILE A 266 3.31 -24.78 27.65
C ILE A 266 2.97 -26.19 27.17
N GLY A 267 3.98 -26.92 26.70
CA GLY A 267 3.84 -28.30 26.19
C GLY A 267 4.61 -28.63 24.92
N VAL A 268 5.27 -27.67 24.23
CA VAL A 268 6.07 -27.95 23.02
C VAL A 268 7.47 -27.37 23.14
N ASN A 269 8.42 -28.20 23.59
CA ASN A 269 9.86 -27.92 23.54
C ASN A 269 10.54 -28.97 22.63
N GLY A 270 11.54 -28.52 21.86
CA GLY A 270 12.07 -29.26 20.71
C GLY A 270 11.71 -28.54 19.40
N MET A 271 12.40 -27.46 19.01
CA MET A 271 13.80 -27.13 19.30
C MET A 271 13.93 -25.85 20.15
N THR A 272 14.40 -25.98 21.40
CA THR A 272 14.43 -24.91 22.41
C THR A 272 15.57 -25.14 23.43
N ALA A 273 15.93 -24.10 24.18
CA ALA A 273 17.19 -23.99 24.93
C ALA A 273 17.35 -24.89 26.18
N ASP A 274 18.60 -25.05 26.61
CA ASP A 274 19.05 -25.87 27.75
C ASP A 274 18.54 -25.37 29.12
N ALA A 275 17.83 -26.25 29.84
CA ALA A 275 17.78 -26.30 31.30
C ALA A 275 17.27 -27.70 31.74
N SER A 276 17.70 -28.21 32.90
CA SER A 276 17.41 -29.59 33.32
C SER A 276 16.68 -29.72 34.66
N SER A 277 15.95 -30.83 34.79
CA SER A 277 15.48 -31.52 36.01
C SER A 277 14.07 -31.24 36.63
N SER A 278 13.35 -32.35 36.77
CA SER A 278 12.42 -32.77 37.86
C SER A 278 11.03 -32.15 38.10
N MET A 279 10.02 -32.98 37.74
CA MET A 279 8.90 -33.50 38.57
C MET A 279 7.50 -32.83 38.63
N ALA A 280 6.53 -33.64 38.15
CA ALA A 280 5.16 -33.90 38.65
C ALA A 280 3.97 -32.95 38.33
N PRO A 281 2.85 -33.47 37.76
CA PRO A 281 1.53 -32.81 37.62
C PRO A 281 0.60 -33.17 38.83
N PRO A 282 -0.57 -32.54 39.07
CA PRO A 282 -1.77 -32.43 38.19
C PRO A 282 -2.20 -30.94 37.99
N VAL A 283 -3.40 -30.48 37.61
CA VAL A 283 -4.80 -30.98 37.58
C VAL A 283 -5.53 -30.49 36.29
N ASN A 284 -6.79 -30.92 36.09
CA ASN A 284 -7.66 -30.67 34.93
C ASN A 284 -8.80 -29.68 35.28
N GLU A 285 -9.13 -28.72 34.41
CA GLU A 285 -10.51 -28.21 34.29
C GLU A 285 -10.77 -27.61 32.90
N ARG A 286 -11.99 -27.79 32.35
CA ARG A 286 -12.38 -27.32 31.01
C ARG A 286 -13.61 -26.42 31.09
N VAL A 287 -13.45 -25.14 30.78
CA VAL A 287 -14.58 -24.22 30.55
C VAL A 287 -14.98 -24.28 29.07
N ALA A 288 -16.21 -24.71 28.79
CA ALA A 288 -16.75 -24.78 27.43
C ALA A 288 -17.21 -23.40 26.92
N ARG A 289 -17.02 -23.12 25.63
CA ARG A 289 -17.66 -21.98 24.95
C ARG A 289 -19.07 -22.37 24.47
N PRO A 290 -20.08 -21.49 24.55
CA PRO A 290 -21.42 -21.78 24.08
C PRO A 290 -21.50 -21.88 22.54
N ALA A 291 -22.45 -22.67 22.04
CA ALA A 291 -22.72 -22.84 20.61
C ALA A 291 -23.62 -21.71 20.04
N PRO A 292 -23.55 -21.41 18.73
CA PRO A 292 -24.47 -20.48 18.08
C PRO A 292 -25.91 -21.05 17.99
N PRO A 293 -26.95 -20.20 18.01
CA PRO A 293 -28.34 -20.65 17.93
C PRO A 293 -28.70 -21.16 16.53
N ILE A 294 -29.46 -22.25 16.46
CA ILE A 294 -29.99 -22.83 15.22
C ILE A 294 -31.39 -22.27 14.93
N SER A 295 -31.65 -21.92 13.68
CA SER A 295 -32.93 -21.41 13.16
C SER A 295 -34.08 -22.43 13.23
N ARG A 296 -35.33 -21.95 13.24
CA ARG A 296 -36.54 -22.75 12.95
C ARG A 296 -37.41 -22.11 11.84
N PRO A 297 -38.26 -22.88 11.15
CA PRO A 297 -38.74 -22.54 9.80
C PRO A 297 -40.25 -22.22 9.72
N ASP A 298 -40.71 -22.10 8.46
CA ASP A 298 -42.09 -22.03 7.97
C ASP A 298 -42.86 -20.72 8.23
N SER A 299 -43.74 -20.23 7.35
CA SER A 299 -44.36 -20.83 6.15
C SER A 299 -44.47 -19.84 4.96
N GLY A 300 -44.89 -20.31 3.78
CA GLY A 300 -45.07 -19.50 2.55
C GLY A 300 -46.24 -18.47 2.57
N SER A 301 -46.56 -17.79 1.47
CA SER A 301 -46.33 -18.17 0.06
C SER A 301 -46.41 -17.01 -0.97
N LEU A 302 -46.21 -17.35 -2.26
CA LEU A 302 -46.53 -16.61 -3.50
C LEU A 302 -45.62 -15.46 -4.00
N THR A 303 -45.06 -15.72 -5.18
CA THR A 303 -44.47 -14.83 -6.22
C THR A 303 -45.60 -14.19 -7.09
N PRO A 304 -45.38 -13.28 -8.09
CA PRO A 304 -44.15 -13.05 -8.86
C PRO A 304 -43.82 -11.60 -9.31
N ASN A 305 -42.80 -11.51 -10.19
CA ASN A 305 -42.26 -10.33 -10.91
C ASN A 305 -41.36 -9.42 -10.05
N GLY A 306 -40.24 -8.90 -10.55
CA GLY A 306 -39.57 -9.13 -11.84
C GLY A 306 -38.43 -8.13 -12.08
N LEU A 307 -37.53 -8.44 -13.03
CA LEU A 307 -36.53 -7.55 -13.68
C LEU A 307 -36.05 -6.30 -12.89
N TRP A 308 -34.83 -6.35 -12.35
CA TRP A 308 -33.70 -5.46 -12.69
C TRP A 308 -32.38 -6.13 -12.29
#